data_AF-F4XF01-F1
#
_entry.id   AF-F4XF01-F1
#
_cell.length_a   1.000
_cell.length_b   1.000
_cell.length_c   1.000
_cell.angle_alpha   90.00
_cell.angle_beta   90.00
_cell.angle_gamma   90.00
#
_symmetry.space_group_name_H-M   'P 1'
#
loop_
_entity.id
_entity.type
_entity.pdbx_description
1 polymer ?
#
loop_
_entity_poly.entity_id
_entity_poly.type
_entity_poly.pdbx_seq_one_letter_code
_entity_poly.pdbx_strand_id
1 'polypeptide(L)'
;MASNYTEHYSLCQWEATDQVLREEFNEDNAKVDEALQELRDKGNTLEQLVSKCGNCTIYTTNYTGNGTYGQENANSITFPSKPLLVFVGSTGEDGRVLYALNGMTKTYAQASGYSLITLSWSSNKLMWSHHMSASGQLNNSGATYLVIALLETGI
;
A
#
# COMPACT_ATOMS: atom_id res chain seq x y z
N MET A 1 -7.55 24.40 47.35
CA MET A 1 -7.83 23.49 46.20
C MET A 1 -8.27 24.38 45.05
N ALA A 2 -7.99 24.00 43.80
CA ALA A 2 -8.40 24.80 42.63
C ALA A 2 -9.92 25.03 42.67
N SER A 3 -10.33 26.25 42.37
CA SER A 3 -11.71 26.71 42.45
C SER A 3 -12.47 26.52 41.13
N ASN A 4 -11.76 26.29 40.03
CA ASN A 4 -12.31 25.97 38.72
C ASN A 4 -11.35 25.08 37.90
N TYR A 5 -11.76 24.63 36.72
CA TYR A 5 -10.98 23.78 35.83
C TYR A 5 -11.19 24.11 34.34
N THR A 6 -10.21 23.79 33.50
CA THR A 6 -10.34 23.89 32.03
C THR A 6 -11.33 22.85 31.48
N GLU A 7 -11.82 23.05 30.26
CA GLU A 7 -12.93 22.28 29.70
C GLU A 7 -12.53 20.85 29.27
N HIS A 8 -11.36 20.67 28.66
CA HIS A 8 -11.03 19.41 27.99
C HIS A 8 -10.30 18.41 28.90
N TYR A 9 -9.38 18.89 29.76
CA TYR A 9 -8.52 18.06 30.60
C TYR A 9 -8.60 18.40 32.10
N SER A 10 -9.53 19.28 32.48
CA SER A 10 -9.75 19.68 33.87
C SER A 10 -8.48 20.16 34.58
N LEU A 11 -7.69 21.00 33.92
CA LEU A 11 -6.49 21.61 34.50
C LEU A 11 -6.89 22.70 35.50
N CYS A 12 -6.15 22.81 36.61
CA CYS A 12 -6.47 23.73 37.71
C CYS A 12 -6.61 25.18 37.24
N GLN A 13 -7.67 25.85 37.68
CA GLN A 13 -7.90 27.28 37.51
C GLN A 13 -8.20 27.90 38.88
N TRP A 14 -7.65 29.09 39.12
CA TRP A 14 -7.82 29.83 40.38
C TRP A 14 -8.59 31.13 40.16
N GLU A 15 -9.50 31.44 41.07
CA GLU A 15 -10.34 32.65 41.04
C GLU A 15 -9.61 33.84 41.67
N ALA A 16 -10.12 35.06 41.45
CA ALA A 16 -9.51 36.28 42.01
C ALA A 16 -9.45 36.32 43.54
N THR A 17 -10.29 35.53 44.21
CA THR A 17 -10.33 35.42 45.67
C THR A 17 -9.28 34.45 46.23
N ASP A 18 -8.62 33.66 45.39
CA ASP A 18 -7.60 32.71 45.82
C ASP A 18 -6.27 33.40 46.11
N GLN A 19 -5.49 32.82 47.04
CA GLN A 19 -4.19 33.37 47.47
C GLN A 19 -3.04 33.15 46.46
N VAL A 20 -3.34 32.74 45.23
CA VAL A 20 -2.37 32.31 44.21
C VAL A 20 -2.29 33.34 43.09
N LEU A 21 -1.09 33.62 42.58
CA LEU A 21 -0.91 34.43 41.37
C LEU A 21 -1.46 33.66 40.16
N ARG A 22 -2.67 34.03 39.73
CA ARG A 22 -3.51 33.19 38.85
C ARG A 22 -3.43 33.54 37.37
N GLU A 23 -3.11 34.77 36.99
CA GLU A 23 -3.34 35.25 35.60
C GLU A 23 -2.48 34.47 34.59
N GLU A 24 -1.15 34.49 34.74
CA GLU A 24 -0.25 33.74 33.86
C GLU A 24 -0.47 32.22 33.97
N PHE A 25 -0.70 31.70 35.18
CA PHE A 25 -0.92 30.27 35.40
C PHE A 25 -2.20 29.76 34.72
N ASN A 26 -3.31 30.49 34.87
CA ASN A 26 -4.59 30.18 34.26
C ASN A 26 -4.51 30.29 32.74
N GLU A 27 -3.83 31.32 32.23
CA GLU A 27 -3.60 31.53 30.79
C GLU A 27 -2.78 30.38 30.19
N ASP A 28 -1.69 29.99 30.84
CA ASP A 28 -0.85 28.88 30.40
C ASP A 28 -1.60 27.54 30.47
N ASN A 29 -2.40 27.31 31.52
CA ASN A 29 -3.24 26.11 31.59
C ASN A 29 -4.32 26.09 30.49
N ALA A 30 -4.91 27.23 30.14
CA ALA A 30 -5.85 27.31 29.03
C ALA A 30 -5.16 26.96 27.69
N LYS A 31 -3.95 27.50 27.45
CA LYS A 31 -3.14 27.16 26.27
C LYS A 31 -2.77 25.68 26.21
N VAL A 32 -2.41 25.09 27.35
CA VAL A 32 -2.09 23.65 27.43
C VAL A 32 -3.32 22.79 27.18
N ASP A 33 -4.48 23.15 27.74
CA ASP A 33 -5.74 22.44 27.54
C ASP A 33 -6.15 22.42 26.05
N GLU A 34 -6.08 23.58 25.39
CA GLU A 34 -6.35 23.72 23.96
C GLU A 34 -5.35 22.91 23.11
N ALA A 35 -4.05 23.00 23.41
CA ALA A 35 -3.02 22.27 22.68
C ALA A 35 -3.17 20.74 22.82
N LEU A 36 -3.53 20.24 24.01
CA LEU A 36 -3.80 18.83 24.23
C LEU A 36 -5.03 18.37 23.46
N GLN A 37 -6.09 19.18 23.44
CA GLN A 37 -7.31 18.89 22.70
C GLN A 37 -7.03 18.83 21.19
N GLU A 38 -6.29 19.78 20.64
CA GLU A 38 -5.87 19.74 19.23
C GLU A 38 -5.07 18.47 18.89
N LEU A 39 -4.13 18.07 19.76
CA LEU A 39 -3.32 16.87 19.55
C LEU A 39 -4.18 15.61 19.59
N ARG A 40 -5.15 15.54 20.50
CA ARG A 40 -6.13 14.45 20.56
C ARG A 40 -6.97 14.39 19.29
N ASP A 41 -7.47 15.52 18.81
CA ASP A 41 -8.28 15.57 17.59
C ASP A 41 -7.47 15.21 16.34
N LYS A 42 -6.20 15.64 16.26
CA LYS A 42 -5.24 15.21 15.23
C LYS A 42 -4.98 13.70 15.32
N GLY A 43 -4.82 13.15 16.53
CA GLY A 43 -4.66 11.71 16.78
C GLY A 43 -5.86 10.90 16.29
N ASN A 44 -7.08 11.29 16.71
CA ASN A 44 -8.32 10.65 16.26
C ASN A 44 -8.48 10.69 14.74
N THR A 45 -8.15 11.84 14.13
CA THR A 45 -8.19 12.01 12.67
C THR A 45 -7.20 11.08 11.98
N LEU A 46 -5.98 10.97 12.51
CA LEU A 46 -4.96 10.07 11.96
C LEU A 46 -5.39 8.61 12.05
N GLU A 47 -5.92 8.16 13.18
CA GLU A 47 -6.44 6.79 13.35
C GLU A 47 -7.58 6.48 12.36
N GLN A 48 -8.47 7.46 12.14
CA GLN A 48 -9.53 7.34 11.13
C GLN A 48 -8.99 7.29 9.70
N LEU A 49 -7.90 7.99 9.39
CA LEU A 49 -7.26 7.93 8.07
C LEU A 49 -6.49 6.62 7.87
N VAL A 50 -5.76 6.16 8.89
CA VAL A 50 -5.01 4.89 8.86
C VAL A 50 -5.96 3.71 8.73
N SER A 51 -7.13 3.72 9.39
CA SER A 51 -8.14 2.66 9.21
C SER A 51 -8.74 2.60 7.81
N LYS A 52 -8.61 3.67 7.00
CA LYS A 52 -8.98 3.67 5.58
C LYS A 52 -7.85 3.18 4.67
N CYS A 53 -6.62 3.06 5.18
CA CYS A 53 -5.50 2.51 4.43
C CYS A 53 -5.57 0.97 4.40
N GLY A 54 -5.12 0.37 3.29
CA GLY A 54 -4.98 -1.08 3.19
C GLY A 54 -3.76 -1.61 3.96
N ASN A 55 -3.71 -2.92 4.18
CA ASN A 55 -2.62 -3.63 4.85
C ASN A 55 -1.53 -4.12 3.88
N CYS A 56 -1.37 -3.46 2.72
CA CYS A 56 -0.45 -3.88 1.67
C CYS A 56 0.33 -2.67 1.13
N THR A 57 1.58 -2.90 0.73
CA THR A 57 2.36 -1.89 -0.02
C THR A 57 2.10 -2.06 -1.51
N ILE A 58 1.77 -0.97 -2.21
CA ILE A 58 1.67 -0.96 -3.67
C ILE A 58 3.08 -0.81 -4.25
N TYR A 59 3.47 -1.73 -5.14
CA TYR A 59 4.72 -1.68 -5.90
C TYR A 59 4.43 -1.63 -7.39
N THR A 60 5.12 -0.75 -8.11
CA THR A 60 4.99 -0.61 -9.56
C THR A 60 6.35 -0.74 -10.24
N THR A 61 6.37 -1.42 -11.38
CA THR A 61 7.58 -1.54 -12.23
C THR A 61 7.17 -1.83 -13.67
N ASN A 62 8.14 -1.94 -14.57
CA ASN A 62 7.90 -2.36 -15.94
C ASN A 62 9.07 -3.22 -16.46
N TYR A 63 8.82 -3.94 -17.55
CA TYR A 63 9.88 -4.64 -18.29
C TYR A 63 9.59 -4.57 -19.80
N THR A 64 10.64 -4.81 -20.58
CA THR A 64 10.55 -4.93 -22.04
C THR A 64 10.67 -6.40 -22.44
N GLY A 65 9.74 -6.86 -23.25
CA GLY A 65 9.75 -8.24 -23.74
C GLY A 65 10.89 -8.50 -24.71
N ASN A 66 11.41 -9.73 -24.71
CA ASN A 66 12.55 -10.13 -25.54
C ASN A 66 12.16 -11.10 -26.68
N GLY A 67 10.90 -11.55 -26.75
CA GLY A 67 10.39 -12.45 -27.77
C GLY A 67 10.52 -13.94 -27.48
N THR A 68 11.11 -14.34 -26.35
CA THR A 68 11.25 -15.77 -25.99
C THR A 68 10.03 -16.29 -25.26
N TYR A 69 9.81 -17.61 -25.26
CA TYR A 69 8.71 -18.24 -24.53
C TYR A 69 9.02 -19.69 -24.16
N GLY A 70 8.12 -20.29 -23.39
CA GLY A 70 8.25 -21.66 -22.89
C GLY A 70 8.87 -21.71 -21.49
N GLN A 71 8.87 -22.90 -20.90
CA GLN A 71 9.30 -23.10 -19.52
C GLN A 71 10.78 -22.73 -19.28
N GLU A 72 11.65 -23.07 -20.23
CA GLU A 72 13.08 -22.73 -20.18
C GLU A 72 13.35 -21.23 -20.35
N ASN A 73 12.39 -20.47 -20.87
CA ASN A 73 12.48 -19.03 -21.06
C ASN A 73 11.37 -18.30 -20.29
N ALA A 74 11.06 -18.76 -19.08
CA ALA A 74 10.04 -18.15 -18.25
C ALA A 74 10.39 -16.69 -17.91
N ASN A 75 9.40 -15.81 -18.01
CA ASN A 75 9.55 -14.45 -17.50
C ASN A 75 9.64 -14.49 -15.98
N SER A 76 10.32 -13.51 -15.37
CA SER A 76 10.40 -13.43 -13.92
C SER A 76 10.53 -12.01 -13.41
N ILE A 77 9.96 -11.77 -12.23
CA ILE A 77 10.07 -10.51 -11.49
C ILE A 77 10.34 -10.83 -10.04
N THR A 78 11.36 -10.18 -9.48
CA THR A 78 11.68 -10.19 -8.05
C THR A 78 11.15 -8.91 -7.42
N PHE A 79 10.39 -9.05 -6.34
CA PHE A 79 9.75 -7.96 -5.61
C PHE A 79 10.55 -7.63 -4.33
N PRO A 80 10.42 -6.40 -3.79
CA PRO A 80 11.03 -6.03 -2.52
C PRO A 80 10.58 -6.88 -1.31
N SER A 81 9.32 -7.30 -1.31
CA SER A 81 8.69 -8.15 -0.29
C SER A 81 7.83 -9.22 -0.94
N LYS A 82 7.27 -10.13 -0.16
CA LYS A 82 6.38 -11.18 -0.67
C LYS A 82 5.17 -10.56 -1.41
N PRO A 83 5.00 -10.83 -2.72
CA PRO A 83 3.83 -10.36 -3.45
C PRO A 83 2.60 -11.14 -3.00
N LEU A 84 1.46 -10.48 -2.83
CA LEU A 84 0.15 -11.09 -2.54
C LEU A 84 -0.68 -11.22 -3.82
N LEU A 85 -0.65 -10.17 -4.65
CA LEU A 85 -1.32 -10.08 -5.95
C LEU A 85 -0.42 -9.34 -6.92
N VAL A 86 -0.30 -9.84 -8.15
CA VAL A 86 0.47 -9.22 -9.23
C VAL A 86 -0.43 -9.06 -10.45
N PHE A 87 -0.43 -7.86 -11.04
CA PHE A 87 -0.98 -7.55 -12.34
C PHE A 87 0.15 -7.25 -13.31
N VAL A 88 0.04 -7.77 -14.53
CA VAL A 88 0.94 -7.48 -15.64
C VAL A 88 0.08 -7.13 -16.85
N GLY A 89 0.35 -5.98 -17.49
CA GLY A 89 -0.41 -5.52 -18.65
C GLY A 89 0.50 -5.02 -19.76
N SER A 90 0.19 -5.40 -21.00
CA SER A 90 0.81 -4.86 -22.21
C SER A 90 0.39 -3.40 -22.42
N THR A 91 1.34 -2.52 -22.76
CA THR A 91 1.02 -1.16 -23.24
C THR A 91 0.87 -1.09 -24.76
N GLY A 92 1.03 -2.22 -25.46
CA GLY A 92 0.90 -2.33 -26.91
C GLY A 92 -0.52 -2.68 -27.37
N GLU A 93 -0.67 -2.88 -28.68
CA GLU A 93 -1.98 -3.05 -29.33
C GLU A 93 -2.78 -4.29 -28.89
N ASP A 94 -2.13 -5.36 -28.39
CA ASP A 94 -2.84 -6.58 -27.97
C ASP A 94 -3.60 -6.42 -26.64
N GLY A 95 -3.30 -5.38 -25.85
CA GLY A 95 -3.97 -5.07 -24.58
C GLY A 95 -3.95 -6.21 -23.56
N ARG A 96 -3.05 -7.18 -23.69
CA ARG A 96 -3.11 -8.42 -22.90
C ARG A 96 -2.75 -8.17 -21.45
N VAL A 97 -3.55 -8.75 -20.58
CA VAL A 97 -3.40 -8.64 -19.13
C VAL A 97 -3.34 -10.01 -18.46
N LEU A 98 -2.55 -10.08 -17.40
CA LEU A 98 -2.34 -11.24 -16.54
C LEU A 98 -2.54 -10.77 -15.10
N TYR A 99 -3.24 -11.57 -14.30
CA TYR A 99 -3.26 -11.40 -12.85
C TYR A 99 -2.91 -12.72 -12.17
N ALA A 100 -2.19 -12.64 -11.05
CA ALA A 100 -1.68 -13.79 -10.33
C ALA A 100 -1.74 -13.53 -8.81
N LEU A 101 -2.57 -14.31 -8.11
CA LEU A 101 -2.55 -14.38 -6.65
C LEU A 101 -1.42 -15.31 -6.21
N ASN A 102 -0.68 -14.93 -5.17
CA ASN A 102 0.41 -15.76 -4.66
C ASN A 102 -0.10 -17.13 -4.24
N GLY A 103 0.60 -18.19 -4.67
CA GLY A 103 0.22 -19.58 -4.47
C GLY A 103 -0.53 -20.21 -5.66
N MET A 104 -1.05 -19.41 -6.60
CA MET A 104 -1.60 -19.96 -7.85
C MET A 104 -0.49 -20.57 -8.70
N THR A 105 -0.76 -21.75 -9.28
CA THR A 105 0.17 -22.43 -10.22
C THR A 105 -0.23 -22.26 -11.69
N LYS A 106 -1.44 -21.76 -11.94
CA LYS A 106 -1.99 -21.49 -13.28
C LYS A 106 -2.81 -20.21 -13.26
N THR A 107 -2.82 -19.48 -14.36
CA THR A 107 -3.72 -18.35 -14.61
C THR A 107 -3.93 -18.19 -16.12
N TYR A 108 -4.70 -17.20 -16.54
CA TYR A 108 -4.92 -16.88 -17.94
C TYR A 108 -4.49 -15.45 -18.24
N ALA A 109 -3.70 -15.30 -19.30
CA ALA A 109 -3.44 -14.00 -19.90
C ALA A 109 -4.55 -13.70 -20.92
N GLN A 110 -5.32 -12.64 -20.72
CA GLN A 110 -6.52 -12.32 -21.51
C GLN A 110 -6.30 -11.11 -22.42
N ALA A 111 -6.85 -11.18 -23.62
CA ALA A 111 -6.97 -10.13 -24.64
C ALA A 111 -8.29 -10.39 -25.40
N SER A 112 -8.31 -10.31 -26.74
CA SER A 112 -9.43 -10.83 -27.55
C SER A 112 -9.65 -12.36 -27.41
N GLY A 113 -8.64 -13.08 -26.91
CA GLY A 113 -8.72 -14.49 -26.50
C GLY A 113 -7.98 -14.71 -25.18
N TYR A 114 -7.58 -15.95 -24.88
CA TYR A 114 -6.84 -16.28 -23.66
C TYR A 114 -5.66 -17.21 -23.91
N SER A 115 -4.63 -17.10 -23.07
CA SER A 115 -3.49 -18.03 -23.04
C SER A 115 -3.34 -18.59 -21.64
N LEU A 116 -3.31 -19.91 -21.51
CA LEU A 116 -3.01 -20.57 -20.24
C LEU A 116 -1.54 -20.32 -19.85
N ILE A 117 -1.33 -19.76 -18.67
CA ILE A 117 -0.04 -19.43 -18.10
C ILE A 117 0.26 -20.39 -16.96
N THR A 118 1.49 -20.90 -16.94
CA THR A 118 2.03 -21.61 -15.77
C THR A 118 2.75 -20.62 -14.88
N LEU A 119 2.42 -20.64 -13.60
CA LEU A 119 3.02 -19.78 -12.59
C LEU A 119 3.90 -20.60 -11.66
N SER A 120 5.00 -20.00 -11.20
CA SER A 120 5.83 -20.53 -10.13
C SER A 120 6.21 -19.37 -9.21
N TRP A 121 6.16 -19.63 -7.91
CA TRP A 121 6.44 -18.65 -6.87
C TRP A 121 7.61 -19.12 -6.02
N SER A 122 8.40 -18.16 -5.55
CA SER A 122 9.27 -18.31 -4.39
C SER A 122 8.99 -17.18 -3.41
N SER A 123 9.82 -16.99 -2.38
CA SER A 123 9.58 -16.02 -1.30
C SER A 123 9.10 -14.64 -1.79
N ASN A 124 9.87 -14.01 -2.67
CA ASN A 124 9.58 -12.68 -3.22
C ASN A 124 9.66 -12.64 -4.76
N LYS A 125 9.55 -13.77 -5.44
CA LYS A 125 9.70 -13.83 -6.90
C LYS A 125 8.53 -14.56 -7.55
N LEU A 126 8.00 -13.97 -8.61
CA LEU A 126 7.05 -14.59 -9.52
C LEU A 126 7.78 -14.98 -10.81
N MET A 127 7.52 -16.19 -11.30
CA MET A 127 7.90 -16.66 -12.62
C MET A 127 6.65 -17.12 -13.37
N TRP A 128 6.62 -16.88 -14.68
CA TRP A 128 5.52 -17.35 -15.51
C TRP A 128 5.96 -17.74 -16.92
N SER A 129 5.25 -18.71 -17.50
CA SER A 129 5.52 -19.17 -18.85
C SER A 129 4.26 -19.57 -19.61
N HIS A 130 4.34 -19.44 -20.92
CA HIS A 130 3.35 -19.95 -21.87
C HIS A 130 4.06 -20.79 -22.94
N HIS A 131 3.45 -21.90 -23.33
CA HIS A 131 4.11 -22.90 -24.17
C HIS A 131 4.01 -22.65 -25.68
N MET A 132 3.08 -21.78 -26.15
CA MET A 132 2.82 -21.64 -27.59
C MET A 132 3.39 -20.37 -28.23
N SER A 133 3.58 -19.28 -27.47
CA SER A 133 3.99 -17.99 -28.05
C SER A 133 4.53 -16.99 -27.02
N ALA A 134 5.36 -16.05 -27.50
CA ALA A 134 5.82 -14.90 -26.73
C ALA A 134 4.67 -13.93 -26.38
N SER A 135 3.75 -13.71 -27.31
CA SER A 135 2.57 -12.87 -27.06
C SER A 135 1.72 -13.43 -25.95
N GLY A 136 1.47 -14.75 -25.96
CA GLY A 136 0.75 -15.42 -24.89
C GLY A 136 1.46 -15.33 -23.54
N GLN A 137 2.80 -15.30 -23.52
CA GLN A 137 3.61 -15.14 -22.31
C GLN A 137 3.70 -13.68 -21.80
N LEU A 138 3.12 -12.71 -22.51
CA LEU A 138 3.40 -11.29 -22.29
C LEU A 138 4.90 -11.00 -22.44
N ASN A 139 5.49 -11.40 -23.55
CA ASN A 139 6.93 -11.24 -23.77
C ASN A 139 7.28 -10.92 -25.24
N ASN A 140 6.42 -10.20 -25.96
CA ASN A 140 6.72 -9.79 -27.33
C ASN A 140 7.98 -8.91 -27.36
N SER A 141 8.85 -9.15 -28.34
CA SER A 141 10.11 -8.43 -28.46
C SER A 141 9.87 -6.93 -28.63
N GLY A 142 10.49 -6.11 -27.78
CA GLY A 142 10.37 -4.65 -27.80
C GLY A 142 9.06 -4.08 -27.22
N ALA A 143 8.11 -4.92 -26.81
CA ALA A 143 6.89 -4.46 -26.15
C ALA A 143 7.14 -4.17 -24.67
N THR A 144 6.58 -3.06 -24.17
CA THR A 144 6.64 -2.71 -22.74
C THR A 144 5.44 -3.29 -22.00
N TYR A 145 5.71 -3.83 -20.82
CA TYR A 145 4.71 -4.39 -19.91
C TYR A 145 4.77 -3.68 -18.57
N LEU A 146 3.63 -3.15 -18.11
CA LEU A 146 3.48 -2.55 -16.79
C LEU A 146 3.14 -3.61 -15.76
N VAL A 147 3.67 -3.44 -14.57
CA VAL A 147 3.48 -4.35 -13.45
C VAL A 147 3.05 -3.57 -12.22
N ILE A 148 1.97 -4.02 -11.59
CA ILE A 148 1.47 -3.50 -10.32
C ILE A 148 1.33 -4.69 -9.39
N ALA A 149 1.90 -4.61 -8.19
CA ALA A 149 1.80 -5.65 -7.19
C ALA A 149 1.34 -5.09 -5.85
N LEU A 150 0.53 -5.86 -5.13
CA LEU A 150 0.27 -5.68 -3.71
C LEU A 150 1.24 -6.56 -2.96
N LEU A 151 2.05 -5.96 -2.08
CA LEU A 151 3.08 -6.66 -1.31
C LEU A 151 2.67 -6.74 0.16
N GLU A 152 3.07 -7.82 0.81
CA GLU A 152 2.99 -7.97 2.26
C GLU A 152 3.83 -6.88 2.94
N THR A 153 3.22 -6.15 3.87
CA THR A 153 3.93 -5.25 4.78
C THR A 153 4.60 -6.09 5.86
N GLY A 154 5.89 -5.88 6.12
CA GLY A 154 6.53 -6.50 7.28
C GLY A 154 5.82 -6.03 8.55
N ILE A 155 5.15 -6.95 9.23
CA ILE A 155 4.60 -6.76 10.58
C ILE A 155 5.56 -7.43 11.55
#